data_AF-A0A2N9GF37-F1
#
_entry.id   AF-A0A2N9GF37-F1
#
_cell.length_a   1.000
_cell.length_b   1.000
_cell.length_c   1.000
_cell.angle_alpha   90.00
_cell.angle_beta   90.00
_cell.angle_gamma   90.00
#
_symmetry.space_group_name_H-M   'P 1'
#
loop_
_entity.id
_entity.type
_entity.pdbx_description
1 polymer ?
#
loop_
_entity_poly.entity_id
_entity_poly.type
_entity_poly.pdbx_seq_one_letter_code
_entity_poly.pdbx_strand_id
1 'polypeptide(L)'
;MAINCIVQYFVTNVPFVLVDGGRWPHSDFVVVNMDGSRHPLPLTTVFHQLQPITASPYTFLQALFGHEYPVGLLDEEKILPLGKDITAVGMCSFKKGIPEIKSCKDLPYFLSDMTKDQMIVHLAFKSKILLWGGIACGSLSIGILGYAVMRNWNRWKEWRQNRQLQQQRQAAISDADTQNAAEEEETGDVPDGELCVICLMRRRRSAFIPCGHLVCCQLCAISVERESTPKCPVCRQEIRNSVRIYDS
;
A
#
# COMPACT_ATOMS: atom_id res chain seq x y z
N MET A 1 26.35 -27.32 -9.62
CA MET A 1 25.93 -28.68 -10.01
C MET A 1 24.44 -28.60 -10.30
N ALA A 2 24.08 -28.47 -11.59
CA ALA A 2 22.68 -28.31 -12.01
C ALA A 2 22.00 -29.68 -11.95
N ILE A 3 21.09 -29.87 -11.00
CA ILE A 3 20.23 -31.05 -10.96
C ILE A 3 19.15 -30.79 -12.01
N ASN A 4 19.40 -31.26 -13.23
CA ASN A 4 18.37 -31.36 -14.27
C ASN A 4 17.32 -32.34 -13.76
N CYS A 5 16.24 -31.82 -13.19
CA CYS A 5 15.08 -32.59 -12.80
C CYS A 5 14.26 -32.89 -14.07
N ILE A 6 14.63 -33.97 -14.76
CA ILE A 6 13.86 -34.49 -15.88
C ILE A 6 12.65 -35.19 -15.28
N VAL A 7 11.51 -34.49 -15.22
CA VAL A 7 10.22 -35.11 -14.90
C VAL A 7 9.75 -35.88 -16.13
N GLN A 8 10.22 -37.11 -16.27
CA GLN A 8 9.78 -37.99 -17.34
C GLN A 8 8.48 -38.67 -16.91
N TYR A 9 7.35 -38.16 -17.41
CA TYR A 9 6.03 -38.75 -17.20
C TYR A 9 5.89 -40.05 -18.00
N PHE A 10 6.44 -41.15 -17.49
CA PHE A 10 6.06 -42.48 -17.99
C PHE A 10 4.71 -42.87 -17.40
N VAL A 11 3.73 -43.05 -18.28
CA VAL A 11 2.38 -43.49 -17.92
C VAL A 11 2.29 -44.95 -18.31
N THR A 12 2.46 -45.84 -17.33
CA THR A 12 2.28 -47.27 -17.52
C THR A 12 1.24 -47.73 -16.51
N ASN A 13 0.16 -48.34 -17.01
CA ASN A 13 -0.79 -49.05 -16.17
C ASN A 13 -0.10 -50.32 -15.68
N VAL A 14 0.29 -50.34 -14.41
CA VAL A 14 0.93 -51.49 -13.78
C VAL A 14 0.02 -51.96 -12.66
N PRO A 15 -0.31 -53.26 -12.59
CA PRO A 15 -1.05 -53.78 -11.45
C PRO A 15 -0.24 -53.54 -10.17
N PHE A 16 -0.92 -53.07 -9.12
CA PHE A 16 -0.30 -52.81 -7.83
C PHE A 16 -1.08 -53.51 -6.72
N VAL A 17 -0.38 -53.82 -5.65
CA VAL A 17 -0.96 -54.42 -4.44
C VAL A 17 -0.71 -53.48 -3.27
N LEU A 18 -1.75 -53.27 -2.46
CA LEU A 18 -1.65 -52.57 -1.19
C LEU A 18 -1.18 -53.59 -0.14
N VAL A 19 0.01 -53.37 0.41
CA VAL A 19 0.57 -54.24 1.44
C VAL A 19 0.75 -53.43 2.72
N ASP A 20 0.12 -53.88 3.80
CA ASP A 20 0.41 -53.42 5.15
C ASP A 20 1.34 -54.46 5.81
N GLY A 21 2.53 -54.02 6.24
CA GLY A 21 3.46 -54.86 6.99
C GLY A 21 3.97 -56.14 6.29
N GLY A 22 5.15 -56.05 5.66
CA GLY A 22 6.17 -57.11 5.71
C GLY A 22 6.10 -58.32 4.76
N ARG A 23 5.03 -58.55 3.98
CA ARG A 23 5.02 -59.62 2.96
C ARG A 23 5.15 -59.07 1.54
N TRP A 24 6.30 -59.32 0.91
CA TRP A 24 6.62 -58.81 -0.42
C TRP A 24 6.10 -59.79 -1.47
N PRO A 25 5.17 -59.39 -2.36
CA PRO A 25 4.70 -60.24 -3.45
C PRO A 25 5.81 -60.45 -4.50
N HIS A 26 5.69 -61.53 -5.27
CA HIS A 26 6.65 -61.86 -6.33
C HIS A 26 6.51 -60.89 -7.51
N SER A 27 7.67 -60.43 -8.00
CA SER A 27 8.09 -59.58 -9.15
C SER A 27 7.12 -58.76 -10.02
N ASP A 28 5.83 -59.05 -10.09
CA ASP A 28 4.96 -58.54 -11.16
C ASP A 28 4.06 -57.38 -10.73
N PHE A 29 4.13 -56.99 -9.46
CA PHE A 29 3.30 -55.93 -8.87
C PHE A 29 4.14 -54.77 -8.34
N VAL A 30 3.63 -53.55 -8.52
CA VAL A 30 4.15 -52.36 -7.83
C VAL A 30 3.62 -52.35 -6.39
N VAL A 31 4.51 -52.13 -5.43
CA VAL A 31 4.13 -52.03 -4.02
C VAL A 31 3.82 -50.58 -3.68
N VAL A 32 2.60 -50.29 -3.24
CA VAL A 32 2.25 -48.95 -2.75
C VAL A 32 2.46 -48.94 -1.24
N ASN A 33 3.47 -48.20 -0.79
CA ASN A 33 3.80 -48.08 0.62
C ASN A 33 3.01 -46.91 1.23
N MET A 34 2.15 -47.25 2.20
CA MET A 34 1.26 -46.33 2.90
C MET A 34 1.89 -45.67 4.14
N ASP A 35 3.06 -46.11 4.57
CA ASP A 35 3.75 -45.68 5.79
C ASP A 35 4.02 -44.18 5.78
N GLY A 36 3.54 -43.49 6.82
CA GLY A 36 3.77 -42.06 7.01
C GLY A 36 3.00 -41.14 6.05
N SER A 37 2.06 -41.67 5.26
CA SER A 37 1.15 -40.85 4.46
C SER A 37 0.13 -40.14 5.37
N ARG A 38 -0.08 -38.83 5.14
CA ARG A 38 -1.11 -38.02 5.83
C ARG A 38 -2.23 -37.57 4.89
N HIS A 39 -2.20 -38.08 3.67
CA HIS A 39 -3.09 -37.68 2.59
C HIS A 39 -4.46 -38.34 2.78
N PRO A 40 -5.56 -37.64 2.47
CA PRO A 40 -6.89 -38.23 2.55
C PRO A 40 -7.00 -39.36 1.54
N LEU A 41 -7.40 -40.54 2.03
CA LEU A 41 -7.60 -41.74 1.24
C LEU A 41 -9.07 -41.85 0.83
N PRO A 42 -9.40 -42.36 -0.38
CA PRO A 42 -10.77 -42.54 -0.85
C PRO A 42 -11.40 -43.78 -0.21
N LEU A 43 -11.43 -43.81 1.13
CA LEU A 43 -12.02 -44.89 1.89
C LEU A 43 -13.54 -44.69 1.96
N THR A 44 -14.28 -45.79 1.87
CA THR A 44 -15.73 -45.79 2.03
C THR A 44 -16.05 -46.18 3.47
N THR A 45 -16.89 -45.39 4.14
CA THR A 45 -17.37 -45.70 5.49
C THR A 45 -18.37 -46.85 5.41
N VAL A 46 -18.05 -47.97 6.05
CA VAL A 46 -18.90 -49.17 6.07
C VAL A 46 -19.61 -49.32 7.40
N PHE A 47 -19.06 -48.73 8.45
CA PHE A 47 -19.69 -48.68 9.76
C PHE A 47 -19.53 -47.28 10.34
N HIS A 48 -20.63 -46.72 10.83
CA HIS A 48 -20.66 -45.39 11.45
C HIS A 48 -21.63 -45.42 12.62
N GLN A 49 -21.10 -45.61 13.83
CA GLN A 49 -21.90 -45.65 15.04
C GLN A 49 -21.45 -44.57 16.03
N LEU A 50 -22.38 -43.68 16.36
CA LEU A 50 -22.16 -42.64 17.36
C LEU A 50 -22.73 -43.13 18.70
N GLN A 51 -21.86 -43.33 19.67
CA GLN A 51 -22.23 -43.69 21.04
C GLN A 51 -22.29 -42.41 21.89
N PRO A 52 -23.50 -41.90 22.20
CA PRO A 52 -23.63 -40.69 23.00
C PRO A 52 -23.22 -40.97 24.44
N ILE A 53 -22.36 -40.11 25.00
CA ILE A 53 -22.05 -40.12 26.43
C ILE A 53 -23.16 -39.33 27.12
N THR A 54 -23.78 -39.91 28.16
CA THR A 54 -24.88 -39.28 28.89
C THR A 54 -24.47 -37.91 29.43
N ALA A 55 -25.05 -36.84 28.90
CA ALA A 55 -24.81 -35.49 29.38
C ALA A 55 -25.49 -35.28 30.74
N SER A 56 -24.72 -34.92 31.76
CA SER A 56 -25.27 -34.50 33.05
C SER A 56 -25.70 -33.02 32.99
N PRO A 57 -26.61 -32.55 33.87
CA PRO A 57 -27.07 -31.15 33.86
C PRO A 57 -25.95 -30.11 33.98
N TYR A 58 -24.79 -30.49 34.54
CA TYR A 58 -23.62 -29.63 34.70
C TYR A 58 -22.85 -29.38 33.39
N THR A 59 -22.98 -30.25 32.38
CA THR A 59 -22.25 -30.13 31.10
C THR A 59 -22.72 -28.93 30.27
N PHE A 60 -23.99 -28.52 30.41
CA PHE A 60 -24.53 -27.32 29.77
C PHE A 60 -23.86 -26.03 30.29
N LEU A 61 -23.61 -25.95 31.60
CA LEU A 61 -22.90 -24.81 32.19
C LEU A 61 -21.45 -24.78 31.71
N GLN A 62 -20.79 -25.94 31.60
CA GLN A 62 -19.42 -26.04 31.10
C GLN A 62 -19.29 -25.61 29.63
N ALA A 63 -20.26 -25.94 28.78
CA ALA A 63 -20.32 -25.46 27.40
C ALA A 63 -20.55 -23.94 27.30
N LEU A 64 -21.33 -23.35 28.22
CA LEU A 64 -21.58 -21.90 28.27
C LEU A 64 -20.33 -21.09 28.67
N PHE A 65 -19.43 -21.67 29.46
CA PHE A 65 -18.13 -21.09 29.80
C PHE A 65 -17.02 -21.41 28.77
N GLY A 66 -17.41 -21.82 27.56
CA GLY A 66 -16.51 -22.02 26.43
C GLY A 66 -15.56 -23.20 26.57
N HIS A 67 -15.83 -24.17 27.45
CA HIS A 67 -15.04 -25.40 27.51
C HIS A 67 -15.57 -26.43 26.50
N GLU A 68 -14.67 -26.98 25.68
CA GLU A 68 -14.97 -28.04 24.73
C GLU A 68 -15.39 -29.31 25.48
N TYR A 69 -16.60 -29.82 25.19
CA TYR A 69 -17.14 -31.05 25.81
C TYR A 69 -17.32 -32.15 24.75
N PRO A 70 -16.80 -33.36 24.97
CA PRO A 70 -16.96 -34.47 24.03
C PRO A 70 -18.40 -34.99 24.03
N VAL A 71 -19.13 -34.78 22.93
CA VAL A 71 -20.55 -35.14 22.79
C VAL A 71 -20.81 -36.64 22.57
N GLY A 72 -19.77 -37.43 22.30
CA GLY A 72 -19.87 -38.88 22.11
C GLY A 72 -18.59 -39.48 21.54
N LEU A 73 -18.49 -40.80 21.61
CA LEU A 73 -17.48 -41.56 20.88
C LEU A 73 -18.07 -41.88 19.50
N LEU A 74 -17.38 -41.47 18.43
CA LEU A 74 -17.77 -41.83 17.07
C LEU A 74 -16.84 -42.93 16.56
N ASP A 75 -17.37 -44.14 16.46
CA ASP A 75 -16.68 -45.26 15.84
C ASP A 75 -16.99 -45.26 14.34
N GLU A 76 -15.97 -44.99 13.54
CA GLU A 76 -16.05 -44.95 12.08
C GLU A 76 -15.07 -45.98 11.49
N GLU A 77 -15.61 -47.04 10.87
CA GLU A 77 -14.80 -47.99 10.11
C GLU A 77 -14.85 -47.63 8.62
N LYS A 78 -13.67 -47.41 8.04
CA LYS A 78 -13.51 -47.11 6.63
C LYS A 78 -12.69 -48.18 5.95
N ILE A 79 -13.16 -48.66 4.81
CA ILE A 79 -12.45 -49.65 4.00
C ILE A 79 -12.29 -49.15 2.57
N LEU A 80 -11.28 -49.66 1.88
CA LEU A 80 -11.19 -49.52 0.44
C LEU A 80 -11.92 -50.70 -0.22
N PRO A 81 -13.00 -50.46 -1.00
CA PRO A 81 -13.77 -51.55 -1.59
C PRO A 81 -12.95 -52.32 -2.64
N LEU A 82 -13.07 -53.65 -2.63
CA LEU A 82 -12.43 -54.53 -3.60
C LEU A 82 -13.08 -54.35 -4.98
N GLY A 83 -12.28 -54.31 -6.04
CA GLY A 83 -12.75 -54.16 -7.43
C GLY A 83 -13.01 -52.72 -7.89
N LYS A 84 -12.64 -51.72 -7.08
CA LYS A 84 -12.67 -50.30 -7.48
C LYS A 84 -11.32 -49.89 -8.08
N ASP A 85 -11.36 -49.26 -9.25
CA ASP A 85 -10.17 -48.66 -9.85
C ASP A 85 -9.72 -47.44 -9.03
N ILE A 86 -8.46 -47.45 -8.59
CA ILE A 86 -7.84 -46.38 -7.84
C ILE A 86 -6.50 -45.99 -8.45
N THR A 87 -6.26 -44.69 -8.54
CA THR A 87 -5.02 -44.13 -9.06
C THR A 87 -4.07 -43.84 -7.89
N ALA A 88 -2.90 -44.48 -7.88
CA ALA A 88 -1.81 -44.17 -6.97
C ALA A 88 -0.85 -43.15 -7.60
N VAL A 89 -0.57 -42.06 -6.90
CA VAL A 89 0.33 -40.99 -7.34
C VAL A 89 1.40 -40.75 -6.28
N GLY A 90 2.66 -40.88 -6.65
CA GLY A 90 3.76 -40.72 -5.71
C GLY A 90 5.12 -40.81 -6.37
N MET A 91 6.15 -40.81 -5.55
CA MET A 91 7.51 -41.05 -6.02
C MET A 91 7.75 -42.55 -6.13
N CYS A 92 8.17 -43.00 -7.31
CA CYS A 92 8.63 -44.36 -7.52
C CYS A 92 10.09 -44.49 -7.05
N SER A 93 10.36 -45.44 -6.18
CA SER A 93 11.69 -45.82 -5.72
C SER A 93 11.89 -47.32 -5.90
N PHE A 94 13.08 -47.75 -6.25
CA PHE A 94 13.37 -49.16 -6.45
C PHE A 94 14.11 -49.70 -5.23
N LYS A 95 13.49 -50.62 -4.48
CA LYS A 95 14.12 -51.27 -3.32
C LYS A 95 14.23 -52.77 -3.57
N LYS A 96 15.47 -53.28 -3.50
CA LYS A 96 15.77 -54.73 -3.57
C LYS A 96 15.16 -55.44 -4.80
N GLY A 97 15.10 -54.80 -5.97
CA GLY A 97 14.53 -55.42 -7.16
C GLY A 97 13.04 -55.16 -7.38
N ILE A 98 12.35 -54.47 -6.47
CA ILE A 98 10.89 -54.29 -6.50
C ILE A 98 10.56 -52.79 -6.55
N PRO A 99 9.71 -52.35 -7.50
CA PRO A 99 9.25 -50.97 -7.58
C PRO A 99 8.27 -50.64 -6.43
N GLU A 100 8.58 -49.59 -5.67
CA GLU A 100 7.81 -49.09 -4.54
C GLU A 100 7.33 -47.66 -4.85
N ILE A 101 6.04 -47.36 -4.66
CA ILE A 101 5.50 -46.00 -4.74
C ILE A 101 5.28 -45.48 -3.31
N LYS A 102 5.79 -44.28 -3.03
CA LYS A 102 5.61 -43.57 -1.75
C LYS A 102 4.92 -42.22 -1.94
N SER A 103 4.16 -41.80 -0.92
CA SER A 103 3.54 -40.48 -0.87
C SER A 103 4.59 -39.35 -0.88
N CYS A 104 4.29 -38.25 -1.58
CA CYS A 104 5.11 -37.05 -1.64
C CYS A 104 4.40 -35.87 -0.97
N LYS A 105 5.14 -35.03 -0.25
CA LYS A 105 4.59 -33.84 0.42
C LYS A 105 4.15 -32.74 -0.56
N ASP A 106 4.74 -32.71 -1.75
CA ASP A 106 4.47 -31.67 -2.76
C ASP A 106 3.21 -31.96 -3.58
N LEU A 107 2.70 -33.19 -3.54
CA LEU A 107 1.47 -33.56 -4.23
C LEU A 107 0.30 -33.63 -3.25
N PRO A 108 -0.86 -33.05 -3.60
CA PRO A 108 -2.04 -33.06 -2.74
C PRO A 108 -2.78 -34.41 -2.72
N TYR A 109 -2.41 -35.35 -3.57
CA TYR A 109 -3.08 -36.63 -3.73
C TYR A 109 -2.05 -37.77 -3.66
N PHE A 110 -2.38 -38.84 -2.95
CA PHE A 110 -1.59 -40.07 -2.90
C PHE A 110 -2.36 -41.25 -3.50
N LEU A 111 -3.58 -41.48 -3.01
CA LEU A 111 -4.55 -42.39 -3.63
C LEU A 111 -5.80 -41.58 -3.94
N SER A 112 -6.31 -41.69 -5.16
CA SER A 112 -7.50 -40.99 -5.60
C SER A 112 -8.36 -41.88 -6.49
N ASP A 113 -9.67 -41.71 -6.40
CA ASP A 113 -10.66 -42.29 -7.30
C ASP A 113 -10.73 -41.55 -8.65
N MET A 114 -10.04 -40.42 -8.79
CA MET A 114 -9.99 -39.65 -10.03
C MET A 114 -9.04 -40.28 -11.04
N THR A 115 -9.40 -40.18 -12.32
CA THR A 115 -8.49 -40.51 -13.40
C THR A 115 -7.42 -39.43 -13.56
N LYS A 116 -6.29 -39.79 -14.18
CA LYS A 116 -5.18 -38.87 -14.42
C LYS A 116 -5.64 -37.54 -15.05
N ASP A 117 -6.50 -37.60 -16.06
CA ASP A 117 -6.95 -36.41 -16.78
C ASP A 117 -7.80 -35.49 -15.90
N GLN A 118 -8.66 -36.07 -15.06
CA GLN A 118 -9.44 -35.31 -14.08
C GLN A 118 -8.55 -34.66 -13.02
N MET A 119 -7.50 -35.36 -12.56
CA MET A 119 -6.54 -34.79 -11.62
C MET A 119 -5.80 -33.59 -12.22
N ILE A 120 -5.32 -33.70 -13.47
CA ILE A 120 -4.61 -32.62 -14.16
C ILE A 120 -5.52 -31.41 -14.34
N VAL A 121 -6.77 -31.62 -14.79
CA VAL A 121 -7.74 -30.54 -14.95
C VAL A 121 -8.04 -29.86 -13.61
N HIS A 122 -8.19 -30.63 -12.53
CA HIS A 122 -8.49 -30.08 -11.21
C HIS A 122 -7.31 -29.26 -10.63
N LEU A 123 -6.07 -29.74 -10.78
CA LEU A 123 -4.89 -28.95 -10.40
C LEU A 123 -4.75 -27.69 -11.27
N ALA A 124 -4.96 -27.81 -12.58
CA ALA A 124 -4.90 -26.68 -13.50
C ALA A 124 -5.97 -25.63 -13.15
N PHE A 125 -7.21 -26.06 -12.91
CA PHE A 125 -8.32 -25.18 -12.56
C PHE A 125 -8.06 -24.40 -11.26
N LYS A 126 -7.60 -25.07 -10.19
CA LYS A 126 -7.24 -24.40 -8.93
C LYS A 126 -6.12 -23.39 -9.12
N SER A 127 -5.08 -23.74 -9.87
CA SER A 127 -3.96 -22.82 -10.15
C SER A 127 -4.43 -21.58 -10.94
N LYS A 128 -5.32 -21.76 -11.92
CA LYS A 128 -5.86 -20.68 -12.73
C LYS A 128 -6.77 -19.77 -11.90
N ILE A 129 -7.64 -20.30 -11.06
CA ILE A 129 -8.51 -19.48 -10.20
C ILE A 129 -7.67 -18.55 -9.30
N LEU A 130 -6.64 -19.07 -8.65
CA LEU A 130 -5.79 -18.26 -7.77
C LEU A 130 -5.05 -17.17 -8.55
N LEU A 131 -4.52 -17.49 -9.72
CA LEU A 131 -3.82 -16.53 -10.58
C LEU A 131 -4.76 -15.42 -11.07
N TRP A 132 -5.93 -15.78 -11.61
CA TRP A 132 -6.90 -14.81 -12.13
C TRP A 132 -7.57 -13.99 -11.03
N GLY A 133 -7.83 -14.59 -9.87
CA GLY A 133 -8.33 -13.88 -8.69
C GLY A 133 -7.35 -12.80 -8.21
N GLY A 134 -6.05 -13.13 -8.16
CA GLY A 134 -5.00 -12.16 -7.81
C GLY A 134 -4.91 -10.98 -8.79
N ILE A 135 -5.00 -11.24 -10.09
CA ILE A 135 -4.96 -10.19 -11.13
C ILE A 135 -6.18 -9.28 -11.02
N ALA A 136 -7.38 -9.84 -10.83
CA ALA A 136 -8.61 -9.08 -10.70
C ALA A 136 -8.56 -8.14 -9.48
N CYS A 137 -8.18 -8.66 -8.31
CA CYS A 137 -8.03 -7.85 -7.11
C CYS A 137 -6.94 -6.78 -7.26
N GLY A 138 -5.79 -7.12 -7.85
CA GLY A 138 -4.70 -6.18 -8.06
C GLY A 138 -5.06 -5.01 -8.97
N SER A 139 -5.76 -5.27 -10.08
CA SER A 139 -6.21 -4.22 -11.01
C SER A 139 -7.22 -3.26 -10.36
N LEU A 140 -8.14 -3.78 -9.55
CA LEU A 140 -9.10 -2.97 -8.80
C LEU A 140 -8.39 -2.04 -7.81
N SER A 141 -7.41 -2.55 -7.07
CA SER A 141 -6.62 -1.76 -6.11
C SER A 141 -5.85 -0.64 -6.80
N ILE A 142 -5.19 -0.92 -7.93
CA ILE A 142 -4.43 0.09 -8.70
C ILE A 142 -5.38 1.15 -9.25
N GLY A 143 -6.56 0.77 -9.74
CA GLY A 143 -7.58 1.70 -10.23
C GLY A 143 -8.06 2.67 -9.14
N ILE A 144 -8.36 2.16 -7.94
CA ILE A 144 -8.80 2.98 -6.80
C ILE A 144 -7.68 3.94 -6.35
N LEU A 145 -6.45 3.45 -6.23
CA LEU A 145 -5.30 4.27 -5.82
C LEU A 145 -5.01 5.37 -6.86
N GLY A 146 -5.01 5.00 -8.14
CA GLY A 146 -4.83 5.94 -9.26
C GLY A 146 -5.92 7.01 -9.30
N TYR A 147 -7.18 6.63 -9.08
CA TYR A 147 -8.29 7.57 -8.98
C TYR A 147 -8.14 8.52 -7.78
N ALA A 148 -7.75 8.01 -6.61
CA ALA A 148 -7.53 8.84 -5.42
C ALA A 148 -6.38 9.84 -5.62
N VAL A 149 -5.26 9.40 -6.21
CA VAL A 149 -4.11 10.26 -6.54
C VAL A 149 -4.51 11.33 -7.56
N MET A 150 -5.20 10.95 -8.65
CA MET A 150 -5.66 11.90 -9.67
C MET A 150 -6.60 12.94 -9.08
N ARG A 151 -7.57 12.51 -8.26
CA ARG A 151 -8.51 13.42 -7.60
C ARG A 151 -7.80 14.37 -6.63
N ASN A 152 -6.83 13.87 -5.87
CA ASN A 152 -6.03 14.70 -4.98
C ASN A 152 -5.13 15.68 -5.76
N TRP A 153 -4.57 15.26 -6.90
CA TRP A 153 -3.77 16.12 -7.77
C TRP A 153 -4.59 17.25 -8.39
N ASN A 154 -5.83 16.99 -8.80
CA ASN A 154 -6.70 18.03 -9.34
C ASN A 154 -7.04 19.10 -8.29
N ARG A 155 -7.40 18.68 -7.07
CA ARG A 155 -7.57 19.61 -5.92
C ARG A 155 -6.26 20.34 -5.62
N TRP A 156 -5.15 19.60 -5.71
CA TRP A 156 -3.75 20.03 -5.80
C TRP A 156 -3.56 21.33 -6.58
N LYS A 157 -3.91 21.17 -7.85
CA LYS A 157 -3.70 22.12 -8.93
C LYS A 157 -4.59 23.35 -8.79
N GLU A 158 -5.88 23.15 -8.48
CA GLU A 158 -6.85 24.24 -8.27
C GLU A 158 -6.42 25.15 -7.11
N TRP A 159 -6.03 24.56 -5.98
CA TRP A 159 -5.52 25.32 -4.84
C TRP A 159 -4.27 26.13 -5.18
N ARG A 160 -3.36 25.56 -5.99
CA ARG A 160 -2.13 26.24 -6.40
C ARG A 160 -2.42 27.45 -7.30
N GLN A 161 -3.36 27.31 -8.23
CA GLN A 161 -3.78 28.42 -9.11
C GLN A 161 -4.46 29.53 -8.32
N ASN A 162 -5.38 29.19 -7.41
CA ASN A 162 -6.06 30.19 -6.59
C ASN A 162 -5.10 30.95 -5.67
N ARG A 163 -4.04 30.30 -5.16
CA ARG A 163 -2.99 30.96 -4.37
C ARG A 163 -2.21 31.99 -5.18
N GLN A 164 -1.87 31.68 -6.43
CA GLN A 164 -1.17 32.63 -7.31
C GLN A 164 -2.06 33.83 -7.64
N LEU A 165 -3.34 33.61 -7.96
CA LEU A 165 -4.29 34.71 -8.17
C LEU A 165 -4.46 35.57 -6.92
N GLN A 166 -4.53 34.96 -5.73
CA GLN A 166 -4.63 35.72 -4.47
C GLN A 166 -3.39 36.57 -4.22
N GLN A 167 -2.19 36.04 -4.45
CA GLN A 167 -0.95 36.81 -4.33
C GLN A 167 -0.87 37.96 -5.32
N GLN A 168 -1.22 37.72 -6.60
CA GLN A 168 -1.29 38.78 -7.60
C GLN A 168 -2.33 39.84 -7.24
N ARG A 169 -3.50 39.43 -6.73
CA ARG A 169 -4.55 40.35 -6.29
C ARG A 169 -4.11 41.17 -5.09
N GLN A 170 -3.43 40.57 -4.11
CA GLN A 170 -2.90 41.28 -2.95
C GLN A 170 -1.80 42.27 -3.34
N ALA A 171 -0.89 41.90 -4.25
CA ALA A 171 0.14 42.82 -4.76
C ALA A 171 -0.49 43.99 -5.52
N ALA A 172 -1.48 43.74 -6.37
CA ALA A 172 -2.21 44.80 -7.06
C ALA A 172 -2.97 45.74 -6.11
N ILE A 173 -3.55 45.21 -5.02
CA ILE A 173 -4.18 46.02 -3.97
C ILE A 173 -3.15 46.85 -3.22
N SER A 174 -1.99 46.28 -2.83
CA SER A 174 -0.96 47.05 -2.12
C SER A 174 -0.34 48.15 -2.99
N ASP A 175 -0.18 47.89 -4.30
CA ASP A 175 0.31 48.90 -5.24
C ASP A 175 -0.69 50.05 -5.38
N ALA A 176 -2.00 49.75 -5.46
CA ALA A 176 -3.06 50.75 -5.50
C ALA A 176 -3.15 51.57 -4.20
N ASP A 177 -3.08 50.94 -3.02
CA ASP A 177 -3.06 51.65 -1.73
C ASP A 177 -1.83 52.55 -1.59
N THR A 178 -0.66 52.11 -2.10
CA THR A 178 0.56 52.91 -2.09
C THR A 178 0.45 54.12 -3.03
N GLN A 179 -0.22 53.97 -4.18
CA GLN A 179 -0.49 55.08 -5.11
C GLN A 179 -1.48 56.09 -4.51
N ASN A 180 -2.59 55.63 -3.93
CA ASN A 180 -3.57 56.51 -3.29
C ASN A 180 -2.94 57.31 -2.12
N ALA A 181 -2.12 56.67 -1.29
CA ALA A 181 -1.39 57.36 -0.22
C ALA A 181 -0.37 58.38 -0.75
N ALA A 182 0.20 58.16 -1.94
CA ALA A 182 1.09 59.12 -2.59
C ALA A 182 0.35 60.32 -3.19
N GLU A 183 -0.88 60.11 -3.71
CA GLU A 183 -1.75 61.15 -4.27
C GLU A 183 -2.36 62.05 -3.18
N GLU A 184 -2.78 61.48 -2.04
CA GLU A 184 -3.27 62.26 -0.89
C GLU A 184 -2.18 63.19 -0.33
N GLU A 185 -0.90 62.84 -0.44
CA GLU A 185 0.21 63.70 -0.03
C GLU A 185 0.54 64.83 -1.01
N GLU A 186 0.05 64.79 -2.26
CA GLU A 186 0.29 65.84 -3.28
C GLU A 186 -0.75 66.96 -3.29
N THR A 187 -1.89 66.82 -2.60
CA THR A 187 -3.03 67.75 -2.73
C THR A 187 -3.22 68.75 -1.57
N GLY A 188 -2.32 68.74 -0.57
CA GLY A 188 -2.36 69.71 0.53
C GLY A 188 -1.73 71.05 0.16
N ASP A 189 -2.39 72.16 0.50
CA ASP A 189 -1.79 73.51 0.48
C ASP A 189 -0.71 73.60 1.56
N VAL A 190 0.52 73.21 1.21
CA VAL A 190 1.68 73.21 2.11
C VAL A 190 2.44 74.53 1.92
N PRO A 191 2.66 75.32 2.98
CA PRO A 191 3.39 76.57 2.86
C PRO A 191 4.85 76.34 2.42
N ASP A 192 5.40 77.24 1.59
CA ASP A 192 6.72 77.11 0.94
C ASP A 192 7.87 76.70 1.87
N GLY A 193 7.85 77.14 3.13
CA GLY A 193 8.87 76.83 4.13
C GLY A 193 8.89 75.37 4.63
N GLU A 194 7.89 74.57 4.27
CA GLU A 194 7.69 73.20 4.73
C GLU A 194 7.71 72.18 3.58
N LEU A 195 7.98 72.62 2.36
CA LEU A 195 8.10 71.77 1.19
C LEU A 195 9.42 70.97 1.17
N CYS A 196 9.36 69.82 0.51
CA CYS A 196 10.51 68.98 0.20
C CYS A 196 11.48 69.73 -0.72
N VAL A 197 12.76 69.79 -0.34
CA VAL A 197 13.78 70.53 -1.10
C VAL A 197 14.10 69.92 -2.47
N ILE A 198 13.61 68.70 -2.76
CA ILE A 198 13.86 67.98 -4.02
C ILE A 198 12.69 68.16 -4.99
N CYS A 199 11.47 67.79 -4.60
CA CYS A 199 10.32 67.88 -5.50
C CYS A 199 9.59 69.22 -5.43
N LEU A 200 9.76 70.01 -4.37
CA LEU A 200 9.08 71.29 -4.14
C LEU A 200 7.54 71.20 -4.24
N MET A 201 6.97 70.00 -4.08
CA MET A 201 5.54 69.72 -4.24
C MET A 201 4.90 69.17 -2.97
N ARG A 202 5.66 68.39 -2.19
CA ARG A 202 5.15 67.67 -1.01
C ARG A 202 5.80 68.16 0.27
N ARG A 203 5.07 68.07 1.39
CA ARG A 203 5.59 68.41 2.73
C ARG A 203 6.80 67.54 3.09
N ARG A 204 7.80 68.15 3.73
CA ARG A 204 8.93 67.42 4.32
C ARG A 204 8.43 66.59 5.51
N ARG A 205 8.65 65.27 5.45
CA ARG A 205 8.24 64.31 6.50
C ARG A 205 9.32 63.28 6.82
N SER A 206 10.48 63.31 6.16
CA SER A 206 11.54 62.32 6.35
C SER A 206 12.83 62.96 6.87
N ALA A 207 13.31 62.45 8.00
CA ALA A 207 14.56 62.86 8.63
C ALA A 207 15.67 61.83 8.33
N PHE A 208 16.85 62.31 7.93
CA PHE A 208 17.96 61.43 7.58
C PHE A 208 18.85 61.08 8.79
N ILE A 209 19.30 59.82 8.88
CA ILE A 209 20.19 59.34 9.94
C ILE A 209 21.62 59.20 9.39
N PRO A 210 22.66 59.72 10.08
CA PRO A 210 22.63 60.27 11.45
C PRO A 210 22.46 61.80 11.53
N CYS A 211 22.37 62.52 10.41
CA CYS A 211 22.45 63.98 10.43
C CYS A 211 21.20 64.70 11.01
N GLY A 212 20.06 64.02 11.12
CA GLY A 212 18.82 64.51 11.68
C GLY A 212 18.02 65.50 10.81
N HIS A 213 18.49 65.82 9.60
CA HIS A 213 17.84 66.83 8.77
C HIS A 213 16.51 66.34 8.18
N LEU A 214 15.41 67.03 8.54
CA LEU A 214 14.06 66.85 8.01
C LEU A 214 13.86 67.73 6.76
N VAL A 215 14.21 67.20 5.59
CA VAL A 215 14.31 68.03 4.35
C VAL A 215 13.57 67.45 3.16
N CYS A 216 13.19 66.18 3.19
CA CYS A 216 12.54 65.48 2.08
C CYS A 216 11.15 64.97 2.45
N CYS A 217 10.28 64.82 1.44
CA CYS A 217 9.08 63.97 1.55
C CYS A 217 9.47 62.49 1.49
N GLN A 218 8.54 61.59 1.81
CA GLN A 218 8.82 60.15 1.90
C GLN A 218 9.36 59.56 0.59
N LEU A 219 8.75 59.91 -0.54
CA LEU A 219 9.16 59.37 -1.84
C LEU A 219 10.54 59.86 -2.26
N CYS A 220 10.84 61.15 -2.05
CA CYS A 220 12.16 61.70 -2.35
C CYS A 220 13.25 61.15 -1.41
N ALA A 221 12.93 60.90 -0.14
CA ALA A 221 13.88 60.31 0.80
C ALA A 221 14.27 58.87 0.39
N ILE A 222 13.30 58.05 -0.01
CA ILE A 222 13.55 56.69 -0.54
C ILE A 222 14.41 56.75 -1.81
N SER A 223 14.18 57.73 -2.70
CA SER A 223 15.01 57.91 -3.90
C SER A 223 16.46 58.23 -3.54
N VAL A 224 16.69 59.13 -2.58
CA VAL A 224 18.05 59.49 -2.10
C VAL A 224 18.75 58.29 -1.45
N GLU A 225 18.03 57.46 -0.68
CA GLU A 225 18.60 56.24 -0.08
C GLU A 225 19.04 55.20 -1.12
N ARG A 226 18.38 55.15 -2.28
CA ARG A 226 18.69 54.20 -3.37
C ARG A 226 19.86 54.64 -4.24
N GLU A 227 20.38 55.85 -4.06
CA GLU A 227 21.56 56.32 -4.79
C GLU A 227 22.83 55.57 -4.36
N SER A 228 23.80 55.45 -5.28
CA SER A 228 25.08 54.76 -4.99
C SER A 228 25.90 55.39 -3.86
N THR A 229 25.70 56.68 -3.59
CA THR A 229 26.33 57.41 -2.49
C THR A 229 25.30 58.32 -1.80
N PRO A 230 24.47 57.78 -0.89
CA PRO A 230 23.35 58.53 -0.31
C PRO A 230 23.86 59.64 0.60
N LYS A 231 23.56 60.90 0.25
CA LYS A 231 24.01 62.09 0.98
C LYS A 231 22.85 63.03 1.26
N CYS A 232 22.90 63.68 2.42
CA CYS A 232 21.91 64.68 2.78
C CYS A 232 21.96 65.87 1.80
N PRO A 233 20.83 66.29 1.18
CA PRO A 233 20.81 67.41 0.25
C PRO A 233 21.30 68.73 0.87
N VAL A 234 21.19 68.88 2.20
CA VAL A 234 21.55 70.10 2.92
C VAL A 234 22.97 70.04 3.47
N CYS A 235 23.29 69.05 4.32
CA CYS A 235 24.61 68.99 4.97
C CYS A 235 25.64 68.11 4.25
N ARG A 236 25.25 67.41 3.18
CA ARG A 236 26.09 66.48 2.38
C ARG A 236 26.70 65.32 3.17
N GLN A 237 26.31 65.13 4.43
CA GLN A 237 26.70 63.99 5.24
C GLN A 237 26.10 62.71 4.66
N GLU A 238 26.87 61.63 4.71
CA GLU A 238 26.43 60.30 4.28
C GLU A 238 25.26 59.81 5.13
N ILE A 239 24.22 59.31 4.46
CA ILE A 239 22.98 58.85 5.07
C ILE A 239 23.01 57.32 5.14
N ARG A 240 22.57 56.76 6.28
CA ARG A 240 22.37 55.31 6.42
C ARG A 240 20.93 54.88 6.16
N ASN A 241 19.98 55.68 6.63
CA ASN A 241 18.55 55.43 6.50
C ASN A 241 17.78 56.74 6.74
N SER A 242 16.50 56.80 6.38
CA SER A 242 15.58 57.87 6.74
C SER A 242 14.43 57.33 7.59
N VAL A 243 13.86 58.22 8.41
CA VAL A 243 12.71 57.91 9.25
C VAL A 243 11.60 58.90 8.94
N ARG A 244 10.40 58.38 8.75
CA ARG A 244 9.19 59.18 8.58
C ARG A 244 8.74 59.75 9.92
N ILE A 245 8.55 61.06 9.98
CA ILE A 245 8.06 61.81 11.11
C ILE A 245 6.57 62.09 10.90
N TYR A 246 5.77 61.78 11.91
CA TYR A 246 4.34 62.06 11.96
C TYR A 246 4.13 63.22 12.92
N ASP A 247 3.45 64.28 12.44
CA ASP A 247 3.06 65.40 13.28
C ASP A 247 1.92 64.93 14.22
N SER A 248 1.96 65.36 15.49
CA SER A 248 0.96 65.02 16.52
C SER A 248 -0.28 65.90 16.44
#